data_AF-A0AAD1S6Y1-F1
#
_entry.id   AF-A0AAD1S6Y1-F1
#
_cell.length_a   1.000
_cell.length_b   1.000
_cell.length_c   1.000
_cell.angle_alpha   90.00
_cell.angle_beta   90.00
_cell.angle_gamma   90.00
#
_symmetry.space_group_name_H-M   'P 1'
#
loop_
_entity.id
_entity.type
_entity.pdbx_description
1 polymer ?
#
loop_
_entity_poly.entity_id
_entity_poly.type
_entity_poly.pdbx_seq_one_letter_code
_entity_poly.pdbx_strand_id
1 'polypeptide(L)'
;MSSTLKPQRPFIVLREFTAGRHKVFAGSMGVLLDNDHSRGRILDLPNRPEVTVKRNLVRVLGKRDSAFLYGIGVPQRRLNLLNNEKLLQAICGMQINDVVRIRFQGYASVGVVNAIWELSDKSRLSDLTKLLTEVELLMSAICKKNPRSGRPDGECTNNLTKPLKVNAGEILSVSSNVRYHLYYSDTRPGVDERDIHSALDDVLIDIPPVRECDVLEKMVGLRRGIQGHHNSCYLDTTLFSLFTFSSVLDHILQSPEVCDAKVQRILRQDIVNPLRRNGFVHAESVMKLRKLLRCETFVTEEKDPEEFLNALLHEVLAVEPLMKIRCNDKTQESNIYQIIVERDGTLKVPSVQTLMERSFRFYDDLKFEKAPSCLILQMPRFGKKFKMFPFIIPSLELDITNMLYTRSKVCCVCLGVAEYECTQCLADPLTTDGHIRQFCQQCERQVHSQKQLNDHSPLRLDTQTDGSLPLQKLQLLAVLCIKTSHFISFVKYGPSKHSWVFFDSMAGKTGNEIGTNVPLVRSCPQLGDYLSMSEEQFQRVDFSKMDSLCRRFFSDSYMCIYQYPEHGAQNG
;
A
#
# COMPACT_ATOMS: atom_id res chain seq x y z
N MET A 1 -16.82 14.04 -49.37
CA MET A 1 -15.38 14.32 -49.21
C MET A 1 -15.14 14.70 -47.75
N SER A 2 -14.60 13.76 -46.96
CA SER A 2 -14.31 13.96 -45.53
C SER A 2 -13.05 14.79 -45.39
N SER A 3 -13.19 16.08 -45.04
CA SER A 3 -12.05 16.94 -44.72
C SER A 3 -11.52 16.55 -43.34
N THR A 4 -10.37 15.90 -43.30
CA THR A 4 -9.60 15.65 -42.08
C THR A 4 -9.27 16.97 -41.40
N LEU A 5 -10.00 17.31 -40.33
CA LEU A 5 -9.77 18.49 -39.49
C LEU A 5 -8.40 18.35 -38.82
N LYS A 6 -7.45 19.20 -39.21
CA LYS A 6 -6.12 19.31 -38.57
C LYS A 6 -6.29 19.63 -37.07
N PRO A 7 -5.42 19.10 -36.19
CA PRO A 7 -5.52 19.34 -34.75
C PRO A 7 -5.24 20.81 -34.42
N GLN A 8 -6.28 21.56 -34.07
CA GLN A 8 -6.18 22.94 -33.63
C GLN A 8 -5.64 22.98 -32.20
N ARG A 9 -4.49 23.64 -31.98
CA ARG A 9 -3.86 23.77 -30.65
C ARG A 9 -4.32 25.06 -29.96
N PRO A 10 -4.93 25.00 -28.76
CA PRO A 10 -5.39 26.19 -28.06
C PRO A 10 -4.22 26.97 -27.44
N PHE A 11 -4.36 28.28 -27.38
CA PHE A 11 -3.41 29.18 -26.74
C PHE A 11 -4.11 30.29 -25.96
N ILE A 12 -3.37 30.89 -25.02
CA ILE A 12 -3.75 32.09 -24.29
C ILE A 12 -2.76 33.22 -24.57
N VAL A 13 -3.27 34.43 -24.72
CA VAL A 13 -2.49 35.65 -24.93
C VAL A 13 -1.92 36.12 -23.60
N LEU A 14 -0.60 36.24 -23.50
CA LEU A 14 0.09 36.66 -22.28
C LEU A 14 0.20 38.17 -22.14
N ARG A 15 0.30 38.88 -23.27
CA ARG A 15 0.43 40.34 -23.33
C ARG A 15 -0.44 40.90 -24.45
N GLU A 16 -1.03 42.06 -24.22
CA GLU A 16 -1.84 42.75 -25.20
C GLU A 16 -1.03 43.06 -26.47
N PHE A 17 -1.65 42.88 -27.63
CA PHE A 17 -1.06 43.24 -28.92
C PHE A 17 -2.12 43.66 -29.93
N THR A 18 -1.68 44.36 -30.97
CA THR A 18 -2.53 44.74 -32.10
C THR A 18 -2.12 43.95 -33.33
N ALA A 19 -3.10 43.32 -33.99
CA ALA A 19 -2.90 42.61 -35.25
C ALA A 19 -3.87 43.15 -36.31
N GLY A 20 -3.33 43.93 -37.24
CA GLY A 20 -4.13 44.69 -38.19
C GLY A 20 -5.05 45.69 -37.47
N ARG A 21 -6.36 45.56 -37.67
CA ARG A 21 -7.39 46.38 -37.00
C ARG A 21 -7.88 45.84 -35.66
N HIS A 22 -7.39 44.67 -35.25
CA HIS A 22 -7.89 43.96 -34.08
C HIS A 22 -6.95 44.18 -32.89
N LYS A 23 -7.50 44.75 -31.81
CA LYS A 23 -6.84 44.87 -30.52
C LYS A 23 -7.12 43.60 -29.70
N VAL A 24 -6.09 42.85 -29.36
CA VAL A 24 -6.20 41.57 -28.64
C VAL A 24 -5.66 41.74 -27.22
N PHE A 25 -6.53 41.58 -26.22
CA PHE A 25 -6.19 41.80 -24.83
C PHE A 25 -5.44 40.61 -24.21
N ALA A 26 -4.69 40.88 -23.14
CA ALA A 26 -4.07 39.82 -22.34
C ALA A 26 -5.16 38.92 -21.70
N GLY A 27 -4.95 37.61 -21.73
CA GLY A 27 -5.90 36.60 -21.28
C GLY A 27 -6.92 36.16 -22.33
N SER A 28 -6.88 36.75 -23.52
CA SER A 28 -7.68 36.28 -24.65
C SER A 28 -7.24 34.87 -25.08
N MET A 29 -8.20 34.02 -25.42
CA MET A 29 -8.01 32.64 -25.86
C MET A 29 -8.14 32.54 -27.38
N GLY A 30 -7.34 31.66 -27.97
CA GLY A 30 -7.34 31.42 -29.41
C GLY A 30 -6.99 29.98 -29.76
N VAL A 31 -7.12 29.63 -31.05
CA VAL A 31 -6.63 28.36 -31.61
C VAL A 31 -5.64 28.62 -32.74
N LEU A 32 -4.53 27.90 -32.73
CA LEU A 32 -3.53 27.97 -33.80
C LEU A 32 -4.05 27.27 -35.06
N LEU A 33 -3.85 27.92 -36.20
CA LEU A 33 -4.30 27.44 -37.51
C LEU A 33 -3.18 26.80 -38.33
N ASP A 34 -1.93 27.01 -37.93
CA ASP A 34 -0.75 26.44 -38.55
C ASP A 34 0.24 25.86 -37.53
N ASN A 35 1.08 24.94 -38.02
CA ASN A 35 2.11 24.26 -37.22
C ASN A 35 3.25 25.20 -36.84
N ASP A 36 3.44 26.29 -37.58
CA ASP A 36 4.50 27.27 -37.31
C ASP A 36 4.12 28.26 -36.21
N HIS A 37 2.89 28.17 -35.68
CA HIS A 37 2.35 29.04 -34.65
C HIS A 37 2.40 30.52 -35.07
N SER A 38 2.26 30.78 -36.37
CA SER A 38 2.34 32.13 -36.95
C SER A 38 0.96 32.74 -37.17
N ARG A 39 -0.10 31.92 -37.25
CA ARG A 39 -1.49 32.38 -37.35
C ARG A 39 -2.39 31.68 -36.36
N GLY A 40 -3.29 32.46 -35.77
CA GLY A 40 -4.29 31.96 -34.84
C GLY A 40 -5.63 32.67 -34.98
N ARG A 41 -6.70 31.95 -34.66
CA ARG A 41 -8.06 32.50 -34.58
C ARG A 41 -8.36 32.92 -33.15
N ILE A 42 -8.76 34.17 -32.93
CA ILE A 42 -9.07 34.69 -31.58
C ILE A 42 -10.53 34.41 -31.23
N LEU A 43 -10.77 33.61 -30.19
CA LEU A 43 -12.12 33.15 -29.83
C LEU A 43 -12.94 34.19 -29.07
N ASP A 44 -12.29 35.06 -28.29
CA ASP A 44 -12.98 36.07 -27.47
C ASP A 44 -13.36 37.35 -28.24
N LEU A 45 -12.92 37.48 -29.51
CA LEU A 45 -13.26 38.64 -30.34
C LEU A 45 -14.50 38.34 -31.21
N PRO A 46 -15.33 39.37 -31.50
CA PRO A 46 -16.44 39.25 -32.43
C PRO A 46 -15.96 38.75 -33.80
N ASN A 47 -16.75 37.87 -34.43
CA ASN A 47 -16.44 37.25 -35.74
C ASN A 47 -15.15 36.39 -35.79
N ARG A 48 -14.50 36.18 -34.64
CA ARG A 48 -13.33 35.30 -34.47
C ARG A 48 -12.27 35.48 -35.56
N PRO A 49 -11.66 36.66 -35.66
CA PRO A 49 -10.73 36.98 -36.72
C PRO A 49 -9.49 36.08 -36.66
N GLU A 50 -8.95 35.76 -37.83
CA GLU A 50 -7.63 35.14 -37.97
C GLU A 50 -6.57 36.24 -37.95
N VAL A 51 -5.59 36.12 -37.07
CA VAL A 51 -4.55 37.11 -36.85
C VAL A 51 -3.17 36.46 -36.86
N THR A 52 -2.15 37.24 -37.22
CA THR A 52 -0.76 36.83 -37.05
C THR A 52 -0.41 36.83 -35.56
N VAL A 53 0.12 35.72 -35.08
CA VAL A 53 0.46 35.51 -33.67
C VAL A 53 1.98 35.39 -33.53
N LYS A 54 2.57 36.15 -32.61
CA LYS A 54 3.99 36.00 -32.27
C LYS A 54 4.12 35.03 -31.09
N ARG A 55 5.03 34.05 -31.20
CA ARG A 55 5.23 32.99 -30.20
C ARG A 55 5.53 33.51 -28.79
N ASN A 56 6.19 34.66 -28.65
CA ASN A 56 6.53 35.27 -27.36
C ASN A 56 5.35 35.97 -26.67
N LEU A 57 4.24 36.18 -27.37
CA LEU A 57 3.05 36.86 -26.83
C LEU A 57 1.97 35.88 -26.38
N VAL A 58 2.16 34.57 -26.62
CA VAL A 58 1.15 33.54 -26.36
C VAL A 58 1.76 32.32 -25.69
N ARG A 59 0.94 31.61 -24.89
CA ARG A 59 1.28 30.30 -24.33
C ARG A 59 0.33 29.27 -24.91
N VAL A 60 0.88 28.22 -25.51
CA VAL A 60 0.10 27.05 -25.96
C VAL A 60 -0.31 26.25 -24.73
N LEU A 61 -1.57 25.81 -24.70
CA LEU A 61 -2.17 25.15 -23.54
C LEU A 61 -2.57 23.72 -23.88
N GLY A 62 -2.61 22.88 -22.83
CA GLY A 62 -3.24 21.57 -22.93
C GLY A 62 -4.74 21.68 -23.21
N LYS A 63 -5.33 20.62 -23.77
CA LYS A 63 -6.77 20.56 -24.08
C LYS A 63 -7.64 20.78 -22.82
N ARG A 64 -7.24 20.23 -21.68
CA ARG A 64 -7.98 20.33 -20.41
C ARG A 64 -7.81 21.71 -19.75
N ASP A 65 -6.58 22.22 -19.70
CA ASP A 65 -6.26 23.55 -19.17
C ASP A 65 -7.01 24.64 -19.92
N SER A 66 -6.97 24.58 -21.26
CA SER A 66 -7.68 25.52 -22.11
C SER A 66 -9.20 25.45 -21.91
N ALA A 67 -9.77 24.27 -21.65
CA ALA A 67 -11.20 24.13 -21.44
C ALA A 67 -11.68 24.71 -20.09
N PHE A 68 -10.91 24.53 -19.01
CA PHE A 68 -11.20 25.16 -17.72
C PHE A 68 -10.97 26.67 -17.76
N LEU A 69 -9.88 27.14 -18.38
CA LEU A 69 -9.59 28.56 -18.53
C LEU A 69 -10.63 29.25 -19.40
N TYR A 70 -11.07 28.63 -20.49
CA TYR A 70 -12.09 29.21 -21.37
C TYR A 70 -13.49 29.23 -20.73
N GLY A 71 -13.75 28.35 -19.75
CA GLY A 71 -14.94 28.42 -18.88
C GLY A 71 -14.98 29.67 -17.99
N ILE A 72 -13.85 30.34 -17.76
CA ILE A 72 -13.79 31.63 -17.06
C ILE A 72 -14.11 32.74 -18.08
N GLY A 73 -15.20 33.46 -17.88
CA GLY A 73 -15.64 34.50 -18.84
C GLY A 73 -14.76 35.76 -18.88
N VAL A 74 -13.93 35.99 -17.85
CA VAL A 74 -13.13 37.22 -17.71
C VAL A 74 -11.65 36.95 -18.04
N PRO A 75 -11.09 37.54 -19.12
CA PRO A 75 -9.70 37.31 -19.54
C PRO A 75 -8.66 37.53 -18.44
N GLN A 76 -8.80 38.60 -17.65
CA GLN A 76 -7.86 38.88 -16.57
C GLN A 76 -7.85 37.79 -15.48
N ARG A 77 -9.01 37.20 -15.16
CA ARG A 77 -9.10 36.10 -14.19
C ARG A 77 -8.44 34.82 -14.73
N ARG A 78 -8.47 34.59 -16.05
CA ARG A 78 -7.73 33.49 -16.69
C ARG A 78 -6.23 33.63 -16.48
N LEU A 79 -5.69 34.83 -16.67
CA LEU A 79 -4.27 35.09 -16.42
C LEU A 79 -3.91 34.95 -14.95
N ASN A 80 -4.75 35.42 -14.03
CA ASN A 80 -4.51 35.25 -12.61
C ASN A 80 -4.42 33.77 -12.22
N LEU A 81 -5.31 32.92 -12.78
CA LEU A 81 -5.23 31.48 -12.56
C LEU A 81 -4.04 30.84 -13.28
N LEU A 82 -3.73 31.26 -14.52
CA LEU A 82 -2.58 30.78 -15.28
C LEU A 82 -1.25 31.06 -14.56
N ASN A 83 -1.13 32.23 -13.90
CA ASN A 83 0.04 32.60 -13.11
C ASN A 83 0.15 31.79 -11.82
N ASN A 84 -0.95 31.22 -11.33
CA ASN A 84 -0.95 30.26 -10.22
C ASN A 84 -0.91 28.83 -10.75
N GLU A 85 0.25 28.43 -11.29
CA GLU A 85 0.41 27.13 -11.95
C GLU A 85 0.02 25.95 -11.05
N LYS A 86 0.30 26.03 -9.75
CA LYS A 86 -0.06 24.99 -8.78
C LYS A 86 -1.58 24.82 -8.66
N LEU A 87 -2.32 25.94 -8.54
CA LEU A 87 -3.77 25.90 -8.45
C LEU A 87 -4.40 25.47 -9.78
N LEU A 88 -3.87 25.95 -10.91
CA LEU A 88 -4.34 25.52 -12.23
C LEU A 88 -4.14 24.00 -12.42
N GLN A 89 -2.97 23.47 -12.06
CA GLN A 89 -2.71 22.03 -12.10
C GLN A 89 -3.65 21.25 -11.17
N ALA A 90 -3.90 21.76 -9.95
CA ALA A 90 -4.82 21.14 -9.00
C ALA A 90 -6.27 21.11 -9.54
N ILE A 91 -6.73 22.19 -10.17
CA ILE A 91 -8.06 22.27 -10.79
C ILE A 91 -8.16 21.37 -12.03
N CYS A 92 -7.13 21.36 -12.88
CA CYS A 92 -7.11 20.49 -14.06
C CYS A 92 -7.05 18.99 -13.68
N GLY A 93 -6.36 18.67 -12.59
CA GLY A 93 -6.26 17.31 -12.05
C GLY A 93 -7.44 16.86 -11.18
N MET A 94 -8.36 17.77 -10.88
CA MET A 94 -9.51 17.53 -10.00
C MET A 94 -10.44 16.45 -10.55
N GLN A 95 -10.92 15.59 -9.64
CA GLN A 95 -11.81 14.46 -9.90
C GLN A 95 -13.15 14.62 -9.16
N ILE A 96 -14.12 13.78 -9.51
CA ILE A 96 -15.38 13.67 -8.76
C ILE A 96 -15.04 13.21 -7.34
N ASN A 97 -15.75 13.75 -6.35
CA ASN A 97 -15.56 13.60 -4.89
C ASN A 97 -14.36 14.35 -4.28
N ASP A 98 -13.58 15.11 -5.06
CA ASP A 98 -12.58 16.00 -4.47
C ASP A 98 -13.25 17.10 -3.64
N VAL A 99 -12.67 17.45 -2.49
CA VAL A 99 -13.13 18.58 -1.68
C VAL A 99 -12.54 19.86 -2.25
N VAL A 100 -13.38 20.83 -2.52
CA VAL A 100 -12.97 22.12 -3.06
C VAL A 100 -13.38 23.24 -2.12
N ARG A 101 -12.48 24.21 -1.97
CA ARG A 101 -12.81 25.50 -1.40
C ARG A 101 -13.11 26.44 -2.56
N ILE A 102 -14.33 26.96 -2.60
CA ILE A 102 -14.81 27.83 -3.67
C ILE A 102 -15.19 29.20 -3.12
N ARG A 103 -15.13 30.23 -3.96
CA ARG A 103 -15.70 31.54 -3.67
C ARG A 103 -17.17 31.52 -4.07
N PHE A 104 -18.06 31.64 -3.10
CA PHE A 104 -19.50 31.70 -3.31
C PHE A 104 -20.08 32.90 -2.57
N GLN A 105 -20.83 33.76 -3.28
CA GLN A 105 -21.44 34.99 -2.74
C GLN A 105 -20.48 35.91 -1.97
N GLY A 106 -19.21 35.98 -2.39
CA GLY A 106 -18.18 36.82 -1.76
C GLY A 106 -17.44 36.16 -0.59
N TYR A 107 -17.85 34.97 -0.16
CA TYR A 107 -17.21 34.23 0.93
C TYR A 107 -16.56 32.94 0.43
N ALA A 108 -15.60 32.41 1.19
CA ALA A 108 -15.03 31.10 0.90
C ALA A 108 -15.91 30.00 1.52
N SER A 109 -16.41 29.09 0.70
CA SER A 109 -17.24 27.94 1.10
C SER A 109 -16.55 26.63 0.72
N VAL A 110 -16.87 25.55 1.42
CA VAL A 110 -16.33 24.21 1.15
C VAL A 110 -17.42 23.34 0.56
N GLY A 111 -17.08 22.58 -0.48
CA GLY A 111 -17.98 21.63 -1.11
C GLY A 111 -17.24 20.46 -1.74
N VAL A 112 -18.00 19.49 -2.22
CA VAL A 112 -17.50 18.27 -2.89
C VAL A 112 -17.85 18.35 -4.37
N VAL A 113 -16.91 17.97 -5.23
CA VAL A 113 -17.15 17.94 -6.67
C VAL A 113 -18.07 16.78 -7.03
N ASN A 114 -19.25 17.07 -7.56
CA ASN A 114 -20.21 16.04 -7.98
C ASN A 114 -20.06 15.68 -9.47
N ALA A 115 -19.71 16.65 -10.31
CA ALA A 115 -19.51 16.43 -11.74
C ALA A 115 -18.68 17.54 -12.40
N ILE A 116 -18.16 17.26 -13.59
CA ILE A 116 -17.51 18.23 -14.48
C ILE A 116 -18.32 18.29 -15.77
N TRP A 117 -18.85 19.47 -16.09
CA TRP A 117 -19.79 19.70 -17.17
C TRP A 117 -19.12 20.39 -18.35
N GLU A 118 -19.36 19.87 -19.55
CA GLU A 118 -19.08 20.59 -20.79
C GLU A 118 -20.25 21.54 -21.11
N LEU A 119 -19.97 22.83 -21.21
CA LEU A 119 -20.97 23.80 -21.63
C LEU A 119 -21.12 23.71 -23.16
N SER A 120 -22.16 23.02 -23.63
CA SER A 120 -22.45 22.92 -25.07
C SER A 120 -22.89 24.28 -25.60
N ASP A 121 -22.05 24.91 -26.41
CA ASP A 121 -22.47 26.07 -27.20
C ASP A 121 -23.31 25.54 -28.38
N LYS A 122 -24.57 25.99 -28.51
CA LYS A 122 -25.47 25.54 -29.60
C LYS A 122 -24.95 25.96 -30.99
N SER A 123 -23.95 26.84 -31.03
CA SER A 123 -23.18 27.11 -32.24
C SER A 123 -22.17 25.97 -32.46
N ARG A 124 -22.37 25.16 -33.51
CA ARG A 124 -21.42 24.12 -33.99
C ARG A 124 -20.03 24.68 -34.42
N LEU A 125 -19.74 25.92 -34.06
CA LEU A 125 -18.57 26.70 -34.43
C LEU A 125 -17.58 26.85 -33.28
N SER A 126 -17.87 26.41 -32.03
CA SER A 126 -16.93 26.57 -30.91
C SER A 126 -15.70 25.65 -31.09
N ASP A 127 -14.59 26.22 -31.56
CA ASP A 127 -13.29 25.54 -31.71
C ASP A 127 -12.69 25.07 -30.35
N LEU A 128 -13.29 25.44 -29.21
CA LEU A 128 -12.85 25.09 -27.86
C LEU A 128 -14.02 24.81 -26.91
N THR A 129 -13.94 23.71 -26.16
CA THR A 129 -14.90 23.32 -25.12
C THR A 129 -14.75 24.18 -23.86
N LYS A 130 -15.84 24.49 -23.17
CA LYS A 130 -15.83 25.17 -21.85
C LYS A 130 -16.19 24.18 -20.74
N LEU A 131 -15.39 24.09 -19.69
CA LEU A 131 -15.66 23.24 -18.53
C LEU A 131 -16.15 24.05 -17.32
N LEU A 132 -17.19 23.52 -16.67
CA LEU A 132 -17.69 23.97 -15.37
C LEU A 132 -17.64 22.79 -14.37
N THR A 133 -17.48 23.10 -13.09
CA THR A 133 -17.47 22.12 -12.00
C THR A 133 -18.76 22.24 -11.22
N GLU A 134 -19.47 21.15 -11.05
CA GLU A 134 -20.62 21.05 -10.17
C GLU A 134 -20.17 20.64 -8.78
N VAL A 135 -20.52 21.43 -7.78
CA VAL A 135 -20.04 21.33 -6.40
C VAL A 135 -21.24 21.30 -5.46
N GLU A 136 -21.30 20.29 -4.60
CA GLU A 136 -22.25 20.21 -3.50
C GLU A 136 -21.63 20.81 -2.23
N LEU A 137 -22.25 21.83 -1.67
CA LEU A 137 -21.72 22.53 -0.49
C LEU A 137 -21.93 21.69 0.77
N LEU A 138 -20.88 21.52 1.58
CA LEU A 138 -20.88 20.66 2.77
C LEU A 138 -21.50 21.32 4.03
N MET A 139 -21.77 22.62 4.00
CA MET A 139 -22.42 23.33 5.10
C MET A 139 -23.52 24.25 4.57
N SER A 140 -24.76 24.01 5.00
CA SER A 140 -25.83 24.99 4.94
C SER A 140 -25.58 26.07 6.00
N ALA A 141 -24.81 27.10 5.68
CA ALA A 141 -24.64 28.23 6.58
C ALA A 141 -25.37 29.47 6.06
N ILE A 142 -26.36 29.88 6.87
CA ILE A 142 -26.91 31.23 7.03
C ILE A 142 -28.16 31.55 6.20
N CYS A 143 -29.31 31.16 6.77
CA CYS A 143 -30.53 31.97 6.74
C CYS A 143 -30.18 33.43 7.00
N LYS A 144 -30.61 34.31 6.09
CA LYS A 144 -30.58 35.76 6.30
C LYS A 144 -31.36 36.12 7.57
N LYS A 145 -30.67 36.49 8.65
CA LYS A 145 -31.27 37.41 9.64
C LYS A 145 -31.19 38.81 9.05
N ASN A 146 -32.34 39.30 8.59
CA ASN A 146 -32.53 40.72 8.26
C ASN A 146 -32.86 41.44 9.59
N PRO A 147 -32.08 42.43 10.07
CA PRO A 147 -32.28 43.00 11.42
C PRO A 147 -33.52 43.90 11.61
N ARG A 148 -34.57 43.82 10.77
CA ARG A 148 -35.67 44.81 10.77
C ARG A 148 -37.10 44.28 10.63
N SER A 149 -37.40 43.05 11.04
CA SER A 149 -38.81 42.63 11.16
C SER A 149 -39.02 41.66 12.31
N GLY A 150 -39.57 42.15 13.41
CA GLY A 150 -40.02 41.31 14.52
C GLY A 150 -41.29 40.57 14.15
N ARG A 151 -41.17 39.28 13.83
CA ARG A 151 -42.23 38.25 13.99
C ARG A 151 -41.55 36.89 14.20
N PRO A 152 -42.03 36.06 15.15
CA PRO A 152 -41.69 34.65 15.18
C PRO A 152 -42.63 33.86 14.24
N ASP A 153 -42.19 32.65 13.91
CA ASP A 153 -42.87 31.58 13.19
C ASP A 153 -42.75 31.58 11.65
N GLY A 154 -42.01 30.56 11.17
CA GLY A 154 -41.89 30.15 9.78
C GLY A 154 -40.97 28.94 9.67
N GLU A 155 -41.55 27.78 9.37
CA GLU A 155 -40.89 26.48 9.19
C GLU A 155 -39.60 26.56 8.35
N CYS A 156 -38.51 26.00 8.87
CA CYS A 156 -37.35 25.65 8.05
C CYS A 156 -37.69 24.42 7.21
N THR A 157 -38.24 24.64 6.01
CA THR A 157 -38.32 23.59 4.99
C THR A 157 -36.90 23.10 4.65
N ASN A 158 -36.64 21.81 4.84
CA ASN A 158 -35.49 21.09 4.31
C ASN A 158 -35.48 21.18 2.78
N ASN A 159 -34.93 22.25 2.23
CA ASN A 159 -34.57 22.31 0.82
C ASN A 159 -33.17 21.73 0.68
N LEU A 160 -33.09 20.49 0.16
CA LEU A 160 -31.89 19.93 -0.46
C LEU A 160 -31.16 21.04 -1.24
N THR A 161 -29.99 21.46 -0.77
CA THR A 161 -29.19 22.46 -1.47
C THR A 161 -28.78 21.89 -2.82
N LYS A 162 -29.43 22.36 -3.90
CA LYS A 162 -29.12 21.94 -5.27
C LYS A 162 -27.62 22.16 -5.54
N PRO A 163 -26.96 21.21 -6.24
CA PRO A 163 -25.53 21.33 -6.51
C PRO A 163 -25.25 22.57 -7.39
N LEU A 164 -24.15 23.26 -7.07
CA LEU A 164 -23.77 24.55 -7.64
C LEU A 164 -22.78 24.36 -8.79
N LYS A 165 -23.06 24.96 -9.96
CA LYS A 165 -22.09 24.99 -11.07
C LYS A 165 -21.19 26.22 -10.98
N VAL A 166 -19.89 26.01 -10.84
CA VAL A 166 -18.86 27.05 -10.76
C VAL A 166 -17.83 26.91 -11.88
N ASN A 167 -17.21 28.02 -12.29
CA ASN A 167 -16.06 27.99 -13.20
C ASN A 167 -14.76 27.85 -12.40
N ALA A 168 -13.68 27.46 -13.07
CA ALA A 168 -12.36 27.28 -12.46
C ALA A 168 -11.83 28.53 -11.72
N GLY A 169 -12.26 29.73 -12.12
CA GLY A 169 -11.85 30.98 -11.48
C GLY A 169 -12.46 31.20 -10.09
N GLU A 170 -13.52 30.46 -9.73
CA GLU A 170 -14.11 30.49 -8.39
C GLU A 170 -13.49 29.46 -7.44
N ILE A 171 -12.67 28.53 -7.93
CA ILE A 171 -12.01 27.54 -7.09
C ILE A 171 -10.78 28.17 -6.46
N LEU A 172 -10.76 28.23 -5.14
CA LEU A 172 -9.68 28.81 -4.34
C LEU A 172 -8.61 27.78 -3.99
N SER A 173 -9.04 26.55 -3.72
CA SER A 173 -8.17 25.40 -3.52
C SER A 173 -8.93 24.12 -3.83
N VAL A 174 -8.23 23.12 -4.35
CA VAL A 174 -8.70 21.74 -4.45
C VAL A 174 -7.94 20.95 -3.39
N SER A 175 -8.60 20.02 -2.70
CA SER A 175 -8.00 19.12 -1.72
C SER A 175 -7.11 18.10 -2.42
N SER A 176 -6.06 18.55 -3.09
CA SER A 176 -5.22 17.64 -3.88
C SER A 176 -3.75 17.94 -3.61
N ASN A 177 -3.02 16.89 -3.21
CA ASN A 177 -1.57 16.74 -3.36
C ASN A 177 -0.72 18.02 -3.23
N VAL A 178 -0.85 18.76 -2.12
CA VAL A 178 0.14 19.76 -1.74
C VAL A 178 0.70 19.40 -0.37
N ARG A 179 1.95 18.92 -0.39
CA ARG A 179 2.84 18.78 0.76
C ARG A 179 2.84 20.10 1.53
N TYR A 180 2.44 20.09 2.81
CA TYR A 180 2.67 21.22 3.70
C TYR A 180 3.79 20.88 4.68
N HIS A 181 4.90 21.56 4.47
CA HIS A 181 5.92 21.82 5.48
C HIS A 181 5.25 22.51 6.69
N LEU A 182 5.56 21.98 7.86
CA LEU A 182 5.35 22.61 9.17
C LEU A 182 5.88 24.03 9.19
N TYR A 183 5.09 24.98 9.71
CA TYR A 183 5.58 26.05 10.59
C TYR A 183 4.43 26.84 11.24
N TYR A 184 4.68 27.20 12.49
CA TYR A 184 4.11 28.29 13.31
C TYR A 184 2.99 28.02 14.32
N SER A 185 3.46 27.88 15.55
CA SER A 185 3.09 28.47 16.84
C SER A 185 1.95 29.51 16.96
N ASP A 186 1.36 29.44 18.16
CA ASP A 186 0.82 30.51 19.02
C ASP A 186 -0.45 31.26 18.58
N THR A 187 -1.61 30.96 19.17
CA THR A 187 -2.08 31.44 20.51
C THR A 187 -3.60 31.14 20.68
N ARG A 188 -3.98 30.78 21.92
CA ARG A 188 -5.32 30.38 22.45
C ARG A 188 -6.32 31.58 22.53
N PRO A 189 -7.59 31.48 23.04
CA PRO A 189 -8.28 30.35 23.70
C PRO A 189 -9.78 30.10 23.37
N GLY A 190 -10.26 28.89 23.71
CA GLY A 190 -11.56 28.71 24.38
C GLY A 190 -12.66 27.96 23.64
N VAL A 191 -12.49 26.65 23.36
CA VAL A 191 -13.62 25.74 23.13
C VAL A 191 -13.34 24.43 23.88
N ASP A 192 -14.35 23.95 24.61
CA ASP A 192 -14.33 22.85 25.58
C ASP A 192 -13.74 21.56 24.97
N GLU A 193 -12.66 21.08 25.58
CA GLU A 193 -11.76 20.05 25.03
C GLU A 193 -12.43 18.65 24.93
N ARG A 194 -13.57 18.41 25.60
CA ARG A 194 -14.11 17.04 25.73
C ARG A 194 -14.94 16.53 24.55
N ASP A 195 -15.58 17.40 23.78
CA ASP A 195 -16.46 16.98 22.67
C ASP A 195 -15.75 16.92 21.31
N ILE A 196 -14.57 17.52 21.21
CA ILE A 196 -13.73 17.48 20.00
C ILE A 196 -12.92 16.17 19.95
N HIS A 197 -12.52 15.61 21.09
CA HIS A 197 -11.75 14.37 21.15
C HIS A 197 -12.54 13.16 20.63
N SER A 198 -13.82 13.00 20.98
CA SER A 198 -14.59 11.82 20.55
C SER A 198 -14.84 11.71 19.04
N ALA A 199 -14.83 12.82 18.28
CA ALA A 199 -15.10 12.82 16.83
C ALA A 199 -13.82 12.93 15.97
N LEU A 200 -12.71 13.41 16.54
CA LEU A 200 -11.38 13.36 15.90
C LEU A 200 -10.65 12.05 16.17
N ASP A 201 -11.04 11.30 17.20
CA ASP A 201 -10.47 9.98 17.49
C ASP A 201 -10.85 8.94 16.42
N ASP A 202 -12.04 9.01 15.81
CA ASP A 202 -12.52 8.02 14.81
C ASP A 202 -11.71 7.96 13.49
N VAL A 203 -10.88 8.97 13.21
CA VAL A 203 -9.98 9.02 12.03
C VAL A 203 -8.58 8.45 12.35
N LEU A 204 -8.30 8.14 13.62
CA LEU A 204 -7.05 7.59 14.13
C LEU A 204 -7.18 6.17 14.72
N ILE A 205 -8.38 5.57 14.76
CA ILE A 205 -8.58 4.23 15.33
C ILE A 205 -7.98 3.15 14.42
N ASP A 206 -6.99 2.45 14.96
CA ASP A 206 -6.49 1.19 14.39
C ASP A 206 -7.53 0.09 14.54
N ILE A 207 -7.73 -0.64 13.46
CA ILE A 207 -8.77 -1.68 13.40
C ILE A 207 -8.08 -3.02 13.57
N PRO A 208 -8.41 -3.78 14.62
CA PRO A 208 -7.81 -5.09 14.83
C PRO A 208 -8.19 -6.06 13.70
N PRO A 209 -7.42 -7.13 13.50
CA PRO A 209 -7.77 -8.17 12.53
C PRO A 209 -9.19 -8.70 12.73
N VAL A 210 -9.83 -9.12 11.63
CA VAL A 210 -11.22 -9.56 11.67
C VAL A 210 -11.34 -10.83 12.50
N ARG A 211 -12.17 -10.79 13.55
CA ARG A 211 -12.42 -11.94 14.45
C ARG A 211 -13.05 -13.10 13.70
N GLU A 212 -12.68 -14.33 14.07
CA GLU A 212 -13.18 -15.56 13.45
C GLU A 212 -14.72 -15.62 13.32
N CYS A 213 -15.45 -15.20 14.37
CA CYS A 213 -16.91 -15.17 14.37
C CYS A 213 -17.54 -14.24 13.33
N ASP A 214 -16.83 -13.20 12.90
CA ASP A 214 -17.35 -12.17 12.00
C ASP A 214 -16.97 -12.46 10.53
N VAL A 215 -16.04 -13.38 10.27
CA VAL A 215 -15.43 -13.59 8.94
C VAL A 215 -16.48 -14.01 7.91
N LEU A 216 -17.36 -14.94 8.26
CA LEU A 216 -18.35 -15.46 7.32
C LEU A 216 -19.35 -14.37 6.90
N GLU A 217 -19.65 -13.41 7.76
CA GLU A 217 -20.58 -12.31 7.48
C GLU A 217 -19.91 -11.14 6.78
N LYS A 218 -18.75 -10.70 7.29
CA LYS A 218 -18.06 -9.48 6.82
C LYS A 218 -17.17 -9.74 5.61
N MET A 219 -16.54 -10.90 5.52
CA MET A 219 -15.47 -11.16 4.56
C MET A 219 -15.88 -12.08 3.44
N VAL A 220 -16.80 -13.03 3.64
CA VAL A 220 -17.14 -14.02 2.58
C VAL A 220 -18.18 -13.45 1.62
N GLY A 221 -17.94 -13.59 0.31
CA GLY A 221 -18.87 -13.20 -0.75
C GLY A 221 -18.21 -12.51 -1.95
N LEU A 222 -19.05 -12.15 -2.93
CA LEU A 222 -18.68 -11.27 -4.04
C LEU A 222 -18.51 -9.83 -3.53
N ARG A 223 -17.62 -9.07 -4.17
CA ARG A 223 -17.27 -7.70 -3.74
C ARG A 223 -16.75 -7.68 -2.29
N ARG A 224 -15.96 -8.69 -1.94
CA ARG A 224 -15.20 -8.76 -0.69
C ARG A 224 -13.72 -8.94 -0.97
N GLY A 225 -12.89 -8.48 -0.05
CA GLY A 225 -11.44 -8.39 -0.21
C GLY A 225 -11.00 -7.16 -1.02
N ILE A 226 -9.82 -7.23 -1.60
CA ILE A 226 -9.22 -6.12 -2.35
C ILE A 226 -9.61 -6.24 -3.82
N GLN A 227 -10.19 -5.18 -4.40
CA GLN A 227 -10.54 -5.14 -5.80
C GLN A 227 -9.30 -4.99 -6.69
N GLY A 228 -9.08 -5.95 -7.59
CA GLY A 228 -7.95 -5.91 -8.51
C GLY A 228 -8.17 -4.99 -9.71
N HIS A 229 -7.10 -4.40 -10.23
CA HIS A 229 -7.11 -3.55 -11.42
C HIS A 229 -5.73 -3.51 -12.09
N HIS A 230 -5.69 -3.66 -13.42
CA HIS A 230 -4.47 -3.58 -14.23
C HIS A 230 -3.29 -4.41 -13.67
N ASN A 231 -3.37 -5.74 -13.75
CA ASN A 231 -2.29 -6.65 -13.32
C ASN A 231 -1.88 -6.52 -11.84
N SER A 232 -2.75 -6.03 -10.95
CA SER A 232 -2.44 -5.82 -9.53
C SER A 232 -2.44 -7.06 -8.64
N CYS A 233 -2.77 -8.25 -9.15
CA CYS A 233 -3.09 -9.40 -8.30
C CYS A 233 -1.93 -9.81 -7.36
N TYR A 234 -0.67 -9.63 -7.77
CA TYR A 234 0.50 -9.85 -6.92
C TYR A 234 0.46 -8.99 -5.64
N LEU A 235 0.02 -7.74 -5.75
CA LEU A 235 -0.09 -6.80 -4.64
C LEU A 235 -1.34 -7.08 -3.83
N ASP A 236 -2.49 -7.22 -4.50
CA ASP A 236 -3.79 -7.40 -3.82
C ASP A 236 -3.77 -8.65 -2.92
N THR A 237 -3.25 -9.76 -3.44
CA THR A 237 -3.20 -11.03 -2.70
C THR A 237 -2.17 -11.01 -1.58
N THR A 238 -1.04 -10.33 -1.77
CA THR A 238 -0.02 -10.16 -0.72
C THR A 238 -0.56 -9.31 0.43
N LEU A 239 -1.17 -8.16 0.14
CA LEU A 239 -1.77 -7.29 1.16
C LEU A 239 -2.91 -8.00 1.91
N PHE A 240 -3.78 -8.71 1.18
CA PHE A 240 -4.85 -9.48 1.80
C PHE A 240 -4.29 -10.56 2.74
N SER A 241 -3.22 -11.26 2.33
CA SER A 241 -2.61 -12.34 3.12
C SER A 241 -1.94 -11.84 4.40
N LEU A 242 -1.29 -10.68 4.35
CA LEU A 242 -0.53 -10.14 5.48
C LEU A 242 -1.40 -9.42 6.52
N PHE A 243 -2.44 -8.70 6.08
CA PHE A 243 -3.12 -7.74 6.95
C PHE A 243 -4.56 -8.09 7.30
N THR A 244 -5.23 -9.04 6.64
CA THR A 244 -6.68 -9.23 6.87
C THR A 244 -6.98 -9.86 8.23
N PHE A 245 -6.29 -10.94 8.58
CA PHE A 245 -6.56 -11.76 9.77
C PHE A 245 -5.35 -11.89 10.71
N SER A 246 -4.26 -11.15 10.46
CA SER A 246 -3.06 -11.16 11.29
C SER A 246 -2.68 -9.73 11.66
N SER A 247 -2.12 -9.60 12.87
CA SER A 247 -1.52 -8.36 13.37
C SER A 247 0.02 -8.36 13.27
N VAL A 248 0.63 -9.41 12.69
CA VAL A 248 2.09 -9.63 12.74
C VAL A 248 2.91 -8.47 12.18
N LEU A 249 2.36 -7.72 11.22
CA LEU A 249 2.97 -6.53 10.62
C LEU A 249 2.29 -5.22 11.03
N ASP A 250 1.41 -5.20 12.03
CA ASP A 250 0.69 -3.98 12.44
C ASP A 250 1.62 -2.92 13.03
N HIS A 251 2.73 -3.35 13.65
CA HIS A 251 3.78 -2.44 14.11
C HIS A 251 4.32 -1.56 12.97
N ILE A 252 4.33 -2.04 11.72
CA ILE A 252 4.74 -1.26 10.54
C ILE A 252 3.73 -0.17 10.22
N LEU A 253 2.44 -0.40 10.49
CA LEU A 253 1.36 0.56 10.22
C LEU A 253 1.36 1.73 11.21
N GLN A 254 1.98 1.53 12.38
CA GLN A 254 1.99 2.48 13.49
C GLN A 254 3.37 3.08 13.78
N SER A 255 4.44 2.46 13.29
CA SER A 255 5.81 2.86 13.62
C SER A 255 6.06 4.35 13.30
N PRO A 256 6.55 5.14 14.28
CA PRO A 256 6.91 6.53 14.05
C PRO A 256 8.19 6.68 13.21
N GLU A 257 8.93 5.59 13.00
CA GLU A 257 10.27 5.59 12.39
C GLU A 257 10.29 5.20 10.90
N VAL A 258 9.12 5.19 10.23
CA VAL A 258 9.08 4.86 8.79
C VAL A 258 9.62 5.99 7.91
N CYS A 259 10.29 5.63 6.82
CA CYS A 259 10.88 6.61 5.89
C CYS A 259 9.79 7.41 5.13
N ASP A 260 8.70 6.77 4.69
CA ASP A 260 7.59 7.43 4.00
C ASP A 260 6.26 7.29 4.76
N ALA A 261 5.99 8.27 5.62
CA ALA A 261 4.74 8.36 6.39
C ALA A 261 3.49 8.48 5.49
N LYS A 262 3.62 8.97 4.25
CA LYS A 262 2.47 9.04 3.32
C LYS A 262 2.08 7.64 2.86
N VAL A 263 3.06 6.79 2.53
CA VAL A 263 2.82 5.41 2.13
C VAL A 263 2.25 4.59 3.29
N GLN A 264 2.84 4.72 4.48
CA GLN A 264 2.31 4.08 5.69
C GLN A 264 0.85 4.50 5.95
N ARG A 265 0.54 5.80 5.84
CA ARG A 265 -0.82 6.31 6.02
C ARG A 265 -1.81 5.74 5.00
N ILE A 266 -1.43 5.62 3.72
CA ILE A 266 -2.28 5.00 2.69
C ILE A 266 -2.49 3.52 2.99
N LEU A 267 -1.41 2.80 3.31
CA LEU A 267 -1.50 1.38 3.66
C LEU A 267 -2.45 1.17 4.84
N ARG A 268 -2.32 1.97 5.90
CA ARG A 268 -3.18 1.90 7.09
C ARG A 268 -4.61 2.37 6.83
N GLN A 269 -4.80 3.63 6.41
CA GLN A 269 -6.10 4.30 6.37
C GLN A 269 -6.93 3.99 5.12
N ASP A 270 -6.30 3.82 3.97
CA ASP A 270 -7.01 3.64 2.69
C ASP A 270 -7.15 2.16 2.31
N ILE A 271 -6.35 1.25 2.91
CA ILE A 271 -6.32 -0.18 2.58
C ILE A 271 -6.66 -1.06 3.80
N VAL A 272 -5.79 -1.14 4.81
CA VAL A 272 -5.93 -2.11 5.91
C VAL A 272 -7.17 -1.84 6.76
N ASN A 273 -7.38 -0.59 7.18
CA ASN A 273 -8.55 -0.24 7.99
C ASN A 273 -9.86 -0.49 7.23
N PRO A 274 -10.07 -0.01 6.00
CA PRO A 274 -11.27 -0.33 5.24
C PRO A 274 -11.45 -1.83 4.99
N LEU A 275 -10.36 -2.57 4.75
CA LEU A 275 -10.40 -4.02 4.57
C LEU A 275 -10.93 -4.73 5.82
N ARG A 276 -10.38 -4.42 7.01
CA ARG A 276 -10.79 -5.04 8.28
C ARG A 276 -12.17 -4.57 8.73
N ARG A 277 -12.53 -3.30 8.49
CA ARG A 277 -13.81 -2.71 8.90
C ARG A 277 -14.97 -3.19 8.04
N ASN A 278 -14.80 -3.08 6.72
CA ASN A 278 -15.89 -3.19 5.75
C ASN A 278 -15.81 -4.48 4.93
N GLY A 279 -14.69 -5.20 5.00
CA GLY A 279 -14.43 -6.39 4.21
C GLY A 279 -14.20 -6.13 2.73
N PHE A 280 -13.99 -4.88 2.31
CA PHE A 280 -13.78 -4.52 0.90
C PHE A 280 -12.93 -3.26 0.73
N VAL A 281 -12.04 -3.28 -0.28
CA VAL A 281 -11.20 -2.14 -0.67
C VAL A 281 -11.30 -1.91 -2.18
N HIS A 282 -11.52 -0.66 -2.57
CA HIS A 282 -11.55 -0.26 -3.98
C HIS A 282 -10.15 -0.27 -4.59
N ALA A 283 -10.08 -0.60 -5.89
CA ALA A 283 -8.83 -0.61 -6.64
C ALA A 283 -8.10 0.75 -6.65
N GLU A 284 -8.83 1.86 -6.48
CA GLU A 284 -8.26 3.21 -6.39
C GLU A 284 -7.33 3.38 -5.19
N SER A 285 -7.68 2.82 -4.03
CA SER A 285 -6.82 2.86 -2.83
C SER A 285 -5.50 2.14 -3.09
N VAL A 286 -5.56 0.96 -3.72
CA VAL A 286 -4.37 0.20 -4.13
C VAL A 286 -3.57 0.97 -5.19
N MET A 287 -4.24 1.63 -6.14
CA MET A 287 -3.57 2.42 -7.17
C MET A 287 -2.82 3.63 -6.60
N LYS A 288 -3.33 4.26 -5.52
CA LYS A 288 -2.59 5.29 -4.78
C LYS A 288 -1.28 4.74 -4.22
N LEU A 289 -1.29 3.53 -3.66
CA LEU A 289 -0.08 2.86 -3.17
C LEU A 289 0.88 2.55 -4.33
N ARG A 290 0.39 1.95 -5.43
CA ARG A 290 1.20 1.60 -6.61
C ARG A 290 1.96 2.80 -7.20
N LYS A 291 1.35 3.99 -7.20
CA LYS A 291 1.98 5.24 -7.68
C LYS A 291 3.11 5.75 -6.77
N LEU A 292 3.21 5.26 -5.54
CA LEU A 292 4.22 5.67 -4.57
C LEU A 292 5.30 4.61 -4.36
N LEU A 293 5.10 3.39 -4.85
CA LEU A 293 6.18 2.42 -5.03
C LEU A 293 7.09 2.98 -6.12
N ARG A 294 8.33 3.31 -5.78
CA ARG A 294 9.30 4.20 -6.47
C ARG A 294 9.57 3.93 -7.96
N CYS A 295 8.94 2.93 -8.57
CA CYS A 295 9.07 2.55 -9.97
C CYS A 295 7.72 2.63 -10.72
N GLU A 296 7.69 3.31 -11.86
CA GLU A 296 6.46 3.50 -12.67
C GLU A 296 5.85 2.19 -13.16
N THR A 297 6.67 1.15 -13.34
CA THR A 297 6.21 -0.19 -13.77
C THR A 297 5.26 -0.83 -12.77
N PHE A 298 5.30 -0.44 -11.49
CA PHE A 298 4.32 -0.90 -10.50
C PHE A 298 2.90 -0.48 -10.87
N VAL A 299 2.64 0.55 -11.68
CA VAL A 299 1.28 1.02 -12.01
C VAL A 299 0.59 0.16 -13.08
N THR A 300 1.34 -0.47 -13.97
CA THR A 300 0.81 -1.11 -15.19
C THR A 300 1.17 -2.58 -15.33
N GLU A 301 2.35 -2.99 -14.85
CA GLU A 301 2.88 -4.32 -15.08
C GLU A 301 2.53 -5.29 -13.95
N GLU A 302 2.44 -6.57 -14.31
CA GLU A 302 2.44 -7.67 -13.34
C GLU A 302 3.85 -7.79 -12.77
N LYS A 303 3.97 -7.80 -11.45
CA LYS A 303 5.25 -7.94 -10.73
C LYS A 303 5.26 -9.20 -9.89
N ASP A 304 6.44 -9.53 -9.38
CA ASP A 304 6.57 -10.58 -8.39
C ASP A 304 6.19 -10.06 -6.99
N PRO A 305 5.48 -10.84 -6.15
CA PRO A 305 5.28 -10.52 -4.74
C PRO A 305 6.59 -10.22 -3.99
N GLU A 306 7.71 -10.87 -4.36
CA GLU A 306 9.03 -10.58 -3.80
C GLU A 306 9.48 -9.14 -4.12
N GLU A 307 9.38 -8.74 -5.38
CA GLU A 307 9.72 -7.38 -5.84
C GLU A 307 8.85 -6.33 -5.13
N PHE A 308 7.56 -6.61 -4.96
CA PHE A 308 6.65 -5.75 -4.21
C PHE A 308 7.02 -5.63 -2.73
N LEU A 309 7.29 -6.75 -2.05
CA LEU A 309 7.63 -6.73 -0.63
C LEU A 309 8.96 -6.02 -0.35
N ASN A 310 9.96 -6.23 -1.20
CA ASN A 310 11.24 -5.51 -1.10
C ASN A 310 11.04 -4.01 -1.35
N ALA A 311 10.28 -3.62 -2.37
CA ALA A 311 9.97 -2.21 -2.62
C ALA A 311 9.21 -1.56 -1.45
N LEU A 312 8.19 -2.24 -0.90
CA LEU A 312 7.38 -1.69 0.18
C LEU A 312 8.16 -1.64 1.51
N LEU A 313 8.71 -2.76 1.96
CA LEU A 313 9.30 -2.91 3.28
C LEU A 313 10.69 -2.28 3.36
N HIS A 314 11.56 -2.60 2.40
CA HIS A 314 12.95 -2.15 2.43
C HIS A 314 13.13 -0.75 1.82
N GLU A 315 12.62 -0.50 0.62
CA GLU A 315 12.91 0.76 -0.07
C GLU A 315 12.04 1.91 0.44
N VAL A 316 10.73 1.70 0.57
CA VAL A 316 9.76 2.78 0.83
C VAL A 316 9.55 3.02 2.32
N LEU A 317 9.25 1.98 3.09
CA LEU A 317 9.01 2.10 4.53
C LEU A 317 10.31 2.05 5.34
N ALA A 318 11.36 1.39 4.81
CA ALA A 318 12.65 1.18 5.45
C ALA A 318 12.54 0.53 6.84
N VAL A 319 11.73 -0.55 6.94
CA VAL A 319 11.54 -1.30 8.19
C VAL A 319 12.72 -2.24 8.47
N GLU A 320 12.90 -2.63 9.74
CA GLU A 320 13.85 -3.70 10.09
C GLU A 320 13.48 -4.98 9.31
N PRO A 321 14.46 -5.66 8.68
CA PRO A 321 14.20 -6.88 7.95
C PRO A 321 13.55 -7.96 8.82
N LEU A 322 12.59 -8.70 8.24
CA LEU A 322 11.78 -9.67 8.98
C LEU A 322 12.60 -10.83 9.58
N MET A 323 13.75 -11.14 8.97
CA MET A 323 14.65 -12.17 9.46
C MET A 323 16.12 -11.85 9.23
N LYS A 324 16.95 -12.41 10.11
CA LYS A 324 18.42 -12.38 10.03
C LYS A 324 18.91 -13.81 9.99
N ILE A 325 19.62 -14.15 8.92
CA ILE A 325 20.13 -15.50 8.66
C ILE A 325 21.65 -15.45 8.69
N ARG A 326 22.24 -16.28 9.52
CA ARG A 326 23.68 -16.48 9.63
C ARG A 326 24.12 -17.57 8.67
N CYS A 327 25.25 -17.36 8.01
CA CYS A 327 25.96 -18.35 7.21
C CYS A 327 27.46 -18.04 7.26
N ASN A 328 28.28 -18.98 7.74
CA ASN A 328 29.73 -18.84 7.86
C ASN A 328 30.12 -17.55 8.60
N ASP A 329 29.54 -17.36 9.79
CA ASP A 329 29.71 -16.19 10.67
C ASP A 329 29.32 -14.82 10.09
N LYS A 330 28.70 -14.79 8.90
CA LYS A 330 28.12 -13.58 8.33
C LYS A 330 26.61 -13.59 8.49
N THR A 331 26.06 -12.51 9.05
CA THR A 331 24.63 -12.28 9.10
C THR A 331 24.17 -11.59 7.82
N GLN A 332 23.18 -12.17 7.15
CA GLN A 332 22.43 -11.58 6.06
C GLN A 332 21.03 -11.22 6.54
N GLU A 333 20.55 -10.05 6.14
CA GLU A 333 19.21 -9.59 6.46
C GLU A 333 18.30 -9.75 5.25
N SER A 334 17.10 -10.28 5.45
CA SER A 334 16.13 -10.50 4.37
C SER A 334 14.70 -10.41 4.89
N ASN A 335 13.76 -10.14 3.98
CA ASN A 335 12.33 -10.23 4.24
C ASN A 335 11.72 -11.56 3.78
N ILE A 336 12.41 -12.27 2.87
CA ILE A 336 11.92 -13.49 2.22
C ILE A 336 13.04 -14.51 2.14
N TYR A 337 12.72 -15.78 2.41
CA TYR A 337 13.65 -16.88 2.26
C TYR A 337 13.23 -17.76 1.08
N GLN A 338 14.09 -17.88 0.08
CA GLN A 338 13.92 -18.81 -1.02
C GLN A 338 14.36 -20.21 -0.59
N ILE A 339 13.44 -21.17 -0.64
CA ILE A 339 13.77 -22.57 -0.44
C ILE A 339 14.57 -23.06 -1.65
N ILE A 340 15.77 -23.57 -1.39
CA ILE A 340 16.67 -24.15 -2.37
C ILE A 340 16.93 -25.60 -1.95
N VAL A 341 16.51 -26.55 -2.76
CA VAL A 341 16.74 -27.98 -2.49
C VAL A 341 17.14 -28.70 -3.77
N GLU A 342 17.94 -29.74 -3.63
CA GLU A 342 18.20 -30.66 -4.72
C GLU A 342 17.07 -31.67 -4.87
N ARG A 343 16.76 -32.04 -6.11
CA ARG A 343 15.70 -33.00 -6.40
C ARG A 343 16.20 -34.41 -6.09
N ASP A 344 15.73 -34.94 -4.99
CA ASP A 344 15.85 -36.34 -4.63
C ASP A 344 14.63 -37.11 -5.18
N GLY A 345 14.87 -38.17 -5.94
CA GLY A 345 13.82 -38.97 -6.59
C GLY A 345 12.85 -39.66 -5.62
N THR A 346 13.18 -39.67 -4.33
CA THR A 346 12.35 -40.25 -3.27
C THR A 346 11.19 -39.34 -2.83
N LEU A 347 11.32 -38.01 -2.90
CA LEU A 347 10.24 -37.10 -2.51
C LEU A 347 9.33 -36.77 -3.68
N LYS A 348 8.11 -37.30 -3.58
CA LYS A 348 7.05 -37.00 -4.54
C LYS A 348 6.24 -35.77 -4.12
N VAL A 349 5.87 -35.70 -2.84
CA VAL A 349 5.00 -34.66 -2.29
C VAL A 349 5.53 -34.25 -0.91
N PRO A 350 6.53 -33.35 -0.83
CA PRO A 350 7.14 -32.95 0.43
C PRO A 350 6.29 -31.92 1.17
N SER A 351 6.38 -31.89 2.50
CA SER A 351 5.91 -30.75 3.29
C SER A 351 6.88 -29.58 3.26
N VAL A 352 6.38 -28.39 3.60
CA VAL A 352 7.22 -27.18 3.73
C VAL A 352 8.27 -27.35 4.84
N GLN A 353 7.95 -28.04 5.94
CA GLN A 353 8.93 -28.42 6.97
C GLN A 353 10.10 -29.19 6.36
N THR A 354 9.81 -30.28 5.64
CA THR A 354 10.82 -31.12 5.00
C THR A 354 11.67 -30.34 3.99
N LEU A 355 11.04 -29.47 3.20
CA LEU A 355 11.73 -28.62 2.23
C LEU A 355 12.67 -27.62 2.92
N MET A 356 12.20 -26.98 3.98
CA MET A 356 12.97 -25.99 4.72
C MET A 356 14.16 -26.62 5.42
N GLU A 357 13.97 -27.76 6.09
CA GLU A 357 15.06 -28.49 6.72
C GLU A 357 16.13 -28.92 5.72
N ARG A 358 15.74 -29.37 4.52
CA ARG A 358 16.69 -29.71 3.46
C ARG A 358 17.42 -28.49 2.94
N SER A 359 16.72 -27.37 2.79
CA SER A 359 17.31 -26.10 2.35
C SER A 359 18.34 -25.58 3.35
N PHE A 360 18.06 -25.69 4.65
CA PHE A 360 18.99 -25.31 5.71
C PHE A 360 20.15 -26.31 5.84
N ARG A 361 19.94 -27.60 5.61
CA ARG A 361 21.01 -28.61 5.61
C ARG A 361 21.91 -28.55 4.39
N PHE A 362 21.45 -27.98 3.28
CA PHE A 362 22.25 -27.83 2.07
C PHE A 362 23.46 -26.90 2.28
N TYR A 363 23.35 -25.98 3.24
CA TYR A 363 24.41 -25.07 3.64
C TYR A 363 24.83 -25.41 5.08
N ASP A 364 26.06 -25.89 5.29
CA ASP A 364 26.50 -26.49 6.58
C ASP A 364 26.28 -25.60 7.83
N ASP A 365 26.28 -24.27 7.68
CA ASP A 365 26.16 -23.30 8.79
C ASP A 365 24.95 -22.33 8.66
N LEU A 366 23.93 -22.68 7.88
CA LEU A 366 22.76 -21.80 7.76
C LEU A 366 21.88 -21.88 9.01
N LYS A 367 21.74 -20.76 9.73
CA LYS A 367 20.90 -20.66 10.93
C LYS A 367 20.19 -19.30 11.03
N PHE A 368 19.02 -19.26 11.62
CA PHE A 368 18.38 -18.00 12.03
C PHE A 368 19.09 -17.42 13.25
N GLU A 369 19.42 -16.13 13.22
CA GLU A 369 20.02 -15.47 14.37
C GLU A 369 19.03 -15.30 15.54
N LYS A 370 17.76 -15.01 15.21
CA LYS A 370 16.63 -14.94 16.14
C LYS A 370 15.39 -15.56 15.49
N ALA A 371 14.44 -16.02 16.29
CA ALA A 371 13.16 -16.50 15.78
C ALA A 371 12.41 -15.34 15.10
N PRO A 372 12.05 -15.44 13.80
CA PRO A 372 11.33 -14.38 13.11
C PRO A 372 9.86 -14.33 13.56
N SER A 373 9.34 -13.13 13.79
CA SER A 373 7.92 -12.94 14.09
C SER A 373 7.02 -13.24 12.88
N CYS A 374 7.51 -12.94 11.68
CA CYS A 374 6.88 -13.25 10.40
C CYS A 374 7.93 -13.90 9.48
N LEU A 375 7.64 -15.09 8.97
CA LEU A 375 8.52 -15.83 8.07
C LEU A 375 7.81 -16.04 6.74
N ILE A 376 8.35 -15.43 5.68
CA ILE A 376 7.85 -15.57 4.31
C ILE A 376 8.78 -16.51 3.55
N LEU A 377 8.24 -17.66 3.15
CA LEU A 377 8.96 -18.70 2.43
C LEU A 377 8.54 -18.75 0.98
N GLN A 378 9.49 -18.64 0.05
CA GLN A 378 9.26 -18.82 -1.37
C GLN A 378 9.53 -20.27 -1.76
N MET A 379 8.56 -20.88 -2.42
CA MET A 379 8.61 -22.29 -2.81
C MET A 379 9.62 -22.52 -3.94
N PRO A 380 10.22 -23.73 -4.06
CA PRO A 380 11.23 -24.02 -5.07
C PRO A 380 10.63 -24.09 -6.47
N ARG A 381 10.59 -22.93 -7.14
CA ARG A 381 10.10 -22.73 -8.50
C ARG A 381 11.18 -22.06 -9.33
N PHE A 382 11.20 -22.38 -10.63
CA PHE A 382 12.09 -21.73 -11.59
C PHE A 382 11.25 -21.03 -12.67
N GLY A 383 11.09 -19.72 -12.52
CA GLY A 383 10.20 -18.92 -13.37
C GLY A 383 8.72 -19.32 -13.27
N LYS A 384 7.91 -18.85 -14.22
CA LYS A 384 6.43 -18.99 -14.15
C LYS A 384 5.90 -20.40 -14.44
N LYS A 385 6.70 -21.27 -15.09
CA LYS A 385 6.22 -22.56 -15.62
C LYS A 385 6.79 -23.78 -14.91
N PHE A 386 8.00 -23.69 -14.34
CA PHE A 386 8.66 -24.84 -13.75
C PHE A 386 8.43 -24.88 -12.25
N LYS A 387 7.83 -25.99 -11.79
CA LYS A 387 7.66 -26.34 -10.39
C LYS A 387 8.56 -27.53 -10.09
N MET A 388 9.41 -27.43 -9.08
CA MET A 388 10.27 -28.56 -8.71
C MET A 388 9.46 -29.77 -8.24
N PHE A 389 8.38 -29.50 -7.48
CA PHE A 389 7.43 -30.51 -7.01
C PHE A 389 6.04 -30.21 -7.56
N PRO A 390 5.28 -31.22 -8.03
CA PRO A 390 3.94 -31.02 -8.56
C PRO A 390 2.92 -30.64 -7.46
N PHE A 391 3.17 -31.11 -6.24
CA PHE A 391 2.40 -30.82 -5.04
C PHE A 391 3.35 -30.61 -3.87
N ILE A 392 3.05 -29.65 -3.01
CA ILE A 392 3.74 -29.37 -1.75
C ILE A 392 2.66 -29.31 -0.67
N ILE A 393 2.94 -29.82 0.53
CA ILE A 393 2.03 -29.73 1.69
C ILE A 393 2.47 -28.55 2.55
N PRO A 394 1.72 -27.42 2.59
CA PRO A 394 1.99 -26.34 3.52
C PRO A 394 1.78 -26.83 4.96
N SER A 395 2.86 -26.91 5.74
CA SER A 395 2.80 -27.37 7.13
C SER A 395 1.96 -26.40 7.94
N LEU A 396 0.98 -26.88 8.73
CA LEU A 396 0.18 -25.99 9.60
C LEU A 396 1.02 -25.35 10.71
N GLU A 397 2.00 -26.10 11.21
CA GLU A 397 3.02 -25.65 12.14
C GLU A 397 4.40 -25.91 11.53
N LEU A 398 5.31 -24.98 11.73
CA LEU A 398 6.69 -25.05 11.26
C LEU A 398 7.61 -25.00 12.47
N ASP A 399 8.35 -26.07 12.70
CA ASP A 399 9.32 -26.16 13.79
C ASP A 399 10.68 -25.66 13.30
N ILE A 400 11.11 -24.51 13.82
CA ILE A 400 12.38 -23.87 13.50
C ILE A 400 13.43 -24.06 14.60
N THR A 401 13.14 -24.86 15.64
CA THR A 401 14.00 -25.02 16.83
C THR A 401 15.43 -25.38 16.44
N ASN A 402 15.60 -26.34 15.54
CA ASN A 402 16.91 -26.82 15.09
C ASN A 402 17.55 -25.93 14.01
N MET A 403 16.82 -24.93 13.52
CA MET A 403 17.29 -23.96 12.53
C MET A 403 17.77 -22.67 13.19
N LEU A 404 17.57 -22.51 14.50
CA LEU A 404 18.03 -21.34 15.25
C LEU A 404 19.49 -21.48 15.64
N TYR A 405 20.22 -20.39 15.50
CA TYR A 405 21.59 -20.29 15.97
C TYR A 405 21.56 -20.33 17.50
N THR A 406 22.19 -21.36 18.05
CA THR A 406 22.44 -21.43 19.49
C THR A 406 23.88 -20.98 19.70
N ARG A 407 24.09 -19.88 20.44
CA ARG A 407 25.44 -19.49 20.85
C ARG A 407 26.08 -20.68 21.57
N SER A 408 27.29 -21.04 21.15
CA SER A 408 28.09 -22.08 21.80
C SER A 408 28.27 -21.72 23.27
N LYS A 409 27.49 -22.32 24.18
CA LYS A 409 27.57 -22.10 25.63
C LYS A 409 28.72 -22.90 26.21
N VAL A 410 29.93 -22.72 25.67
CA VAL A 410 31.08 -23.55 26.01
C VAL A 410 32.18 -22.66 26.59
N CYS A 411 32.64 -23.03 27.78
CA CYS A 411 33.70 -22.33 28.49
C CYS A 411 34.99 -22.41 27.67
N CYS A 412 35.59 -21.27 27.34
CA CYS A 412 36.82 -21.22 26.54
C CYS A 412 38.06 -21.79 27.24
N VAL A 413 37.97 -22.09 28.54
CA VAL A 413 39.08 -22.64 29.34
C VAL A 413 38.95 -24.13 29.55
N CYS A 414 37.80 -24.59 30.06
CA CYS A 414 37.60 -25.99 30.43
C CYS A 414 36.71 -26.78 29.47
N LEU A 415 36.16 -26.13 28.44
CA LEU A 415 35.20 -26.70 27.50
C LEU A 415 33.90 -27.22 28.13
N GLY A 416 33.65 -26.89 29.41
CA GLY A 416 32.37 -27.15 30.11
C GLY A 416 31.29 -26.13 29.72
N VAL A 417 30.13 -26.17 30.38
CA VAL A 417 29.04 -25.22 30.11
C VAL A 417 29.43 -23.81 30.55
N ALA A 418 29.30 -22.83 29.65
CA ALA A 418 29.51 -21.42 29.98
C ALA A 418 28.26 -20.80 30.63
N GLU A 419 28.49 -20.04 31.70
CA GLU A 419 27.48 -19.32 32.47
C GLU A 419 27.70 -17.80 32.43
N TYR A 420 28.86 -17.34 31.97
CA TYR A 420 29.23 -15.94 31.92
C TYR A 420 29.88 -15.63 30.57
N GLU A 421 29.64 -14.45 30.04
CA GLU A 421 30.35 -13.91 28.89
C GLU A 421 31.04 -12.59 29.26
N CYS A 422 32.23 -12.33 28.71
CA CYS A 422 32.96 -11.10 28.94
C CYS A 422 33.45 -10.52 27.60
N THR A 423 32.88 -9.38 27.20
CA THR A 423 33.21 -8.67 25.97
C THR A 423 34.56 -7.94 26.06
N GLN A 424 35.05 -7.70 27.27
CA GLN A 424 36.31 -7.00 27.55
C GLN A 424 37.53 -7.95 27.55
N CYS A 425 37.29 -9.26 27.68
CA CYS A 425 38.34 -10.26 27.53
C CYS A 425 38.72 -10.41 26.05
N LEU A 426 39.80 -9.73 25.63
CA LEU A 426 40.31 -9.83 24.24
C LEU A 426 40.68 -11.28 23.87
N ALA A 427 40.34 -11.65 22.63
CA ALA A 427 40.77 -12.89 21.99
C ALA A 427 42.27 -12.85 21.65
N ASP A 428 42.92 -14.02 21.67
CA ASP A 428 44.25 -14.21 21.09
C ASP A 428 44.13 -14.14 19.55
N PRO A 429 44.86 -13.24 18.86
CA PRO A 429 44.75 -13.03 17.41
C PRO A 429 45.01 -14.26 16.54
N LEU A 430 45.55 -15.34 17.11
CA LEU A 430 45.95 -16.55 16.38
C LEU A 430 44.97 -17.72 16.51
N THR A 431 43.95 -17.64 17.36
CA THR A 431 43.11 -18.81 17.70
C THR A 431 41.60 -18.59 17.66
N THR A 432 41.11 -17.35 17.64
CA THR A 432 39.65 -17.07 17.59
C THR A 432 39.37 -15.81 16.78
N ASP A 433 38.40 -15.91 15.87
CA ASP A 433 38.00 -14.87 14.90
C ASP A 433 37.22 -13.70 15.53
N GLY A 434 37.64 -13.21 16.69
CA GLY A 434 37.01 -12.07 17.36
C GLY A 434 35.72 -12.39 18.12
N HIS A 435 35.48 -13.65 18.49
CA HIS A 435 34.31 -14.03 19.30
C HIS A 435 34.45 -13.60 20.77
N ILE A 436 33.31 -13.28 21.40
CA ILE A 436 33.17 -12.95 22.83
C ILE A 436 33.58 -14.16 23.67
N ARG A 437 34.48 -13.99 24.65
CA ARG A 437 34.90 -15.09 25.54
C ARG A 437 33.79 -15.46 26.52
N GLN A 438 33.53 -16.75 26.64
CA GLN A 438 32.56 -17.31 27.57
C GLN A 438 33.22 -18.25 28.58
N PHE A 439 32.73 -18.25 29.82
CA PHE A 439 33.33 -18.93 30.96
C PHE A 439 32.27 -19.66 31.78
N CYS A 440 32.60 -20.81 32.35
CA CYS A 440 31.81 -21.35 33.47
C CYS A 440 32.04 -20.50 34.72
N GLN A 441 31.19 -20.65 35.75
CA GLN A 441 31.33 -19.87 36.99
C GLN A 441 32.72 -19.95 37.63
N GLN A 442 33.38 -21.12 37.56
CA GLN A 442 34.69 -21.30 38.17
C GLN A 442 35.80 -20.63 37.36
N CYS A 443 35.77 -20.77 36.03
CA CYS A 443 36.77 -20.17 35.15
C CYS A 443 36.62 -18.64 35.05
N GLU A 444 35.41 -18.11 35.16
CA GLU A 444 35.15 -16.68 35.23
C GLU A 444 35.89 -16.06 36.42
N ARG A 445 35.67 -16.59 37.63
CA ARG A 445 36.34 -16.10 38.84
C ARG A 445 37.86 -16.25 38.78
N GLN A 446 38.36 -17.33 38.17
CA GLN A 446 39.80 -17.56 38.05
C GLN A 446 40.47 -16.56 37.10
N VAL A 447 39.83 -16.25 35.98
CA VAL A 447 40.38 -15.31 34.99
C VAL A 447 40.23 -13.86 35.47
N HIS A 448 39.07 -13.49 36.02
CA HIS A 448 38.77 -12.12 36.45
C HIS A 448 39.20 -11.80 37.90
N SER A 449 39.87 -12.72 38.60
CA SER A 449 40.56 -12.42 39.88
C SER A 449 42.03 -12.01 39.69
N GLN A 450 42.54 -12.06 38.45
CA GLN A 450 43.86 -11.56 38.12
C GLN A 450 43.87 -10.03 38.13
N LYS A 451 44.88 -9.43 38.77
CA LYS A 451 45.01 -7.97 38.93
C LYS A 451 44.86 -7.14 37.66
N GLN A 452 45.09 -7.72 36.48
CA GLN A 452 44.99 -7.04 35.17
C GLN A 452 43.58 -7.09 34.54
N LEU A 453 42.66 -7.90 35.07
CA LEU A 453 41.32 -8.17 34.50
C LEU A 453 40.19 -7.94 35.54
N ASN A 454 40.53 -7.40 36.71
CA ASN A 454 39.58 -7.13 37.81
C ASN A 454 38.59 -5.99 37.51
N ASP A 455 38.84 -5.20 36.46
CA ASP A 455 37.97 -4.12 35.97
C ASP A 455 36.98 -4.58 34.90
N HIS A 456 37.09 -5.83 34.45
CA HIS A 456 36.13 -6.43 33.54
C HIS A 456 34.82 -6.72 34.27
N SER A 457 33.70 -6.60 33.56
CA SER A 457 32.36 -6.88 34.06
C SER A 457 31.71 -8.02 33.26
N PRO A 458 31.91 -9.28 33.68
CA PRO A 458 31.30 -10.43 33.02
C PRO A 458 29.78 -10.40 33.17
N LEU A 459 29.06 -10.56 32.06
CA LEU A 459 27.62 -10.68 32.03
C LEU A 459 27.22 -12.15 32.24
N ARG A 460 26.33 -12.42 33.18
CA ARG A 460 25.80 -13.77 33.39
C ARG A 460 24.86 -14.13 32.22
N LEU A 461 25.14 -15.26 31.59
CA LEU A 461 24.30 -15.83 30.55
C LEU A 461 23.04 -16.43 31.18
N ASP A 462 21.90 -16.19 30.54
CA ASP A 462 20.63 -16.77 30.98
C ASP A 462 20.68 -18.29 30.78
N THR A 463 20.90 -18.98 31.89
CA THR A 463 21.05 -20.42 31.97
C THR A 463 19.68 -20.98 32.33
N GLN A 464 18.80 -21.04 31.34
CA GLN A 464 17.76 -22.07 31.37
C GLN A 464 18.48 -23.41 31.35
N THR A 465 18.55 -24.00 32.54
CA THR A 465 18.97 -25.37 32.81
C THR A 465 17.90 -26.31 32.23
N ASP A 466 18.34 -27.48 31.76
CA ASP A 466 17.58 -28.58 31.15
C ASP A 466 17.29 -28.51 29.62
N GLY A 467 18.19 -29.13 28.85
CA GLY A 467 17.86 -30.34 28.07
C GLY A 467 17.03 -30.23 26.78
N SER A 468 16.30 -29.15 26.52
CA SER A 468 15.63 -28.95 25.23
C SER A 468 15.50 -27.47 24.94
N LEU A 469 16.00 -27.02 23.78
CA LEU A 469 15.67 -25.68 23.27
C LEU A 469 14.15 -25.51 23.33
N PRO A 470 13.62 -24.39 23.85
CA PRO A 470 12.18 -24.18 23.92
C PRO A 470 11.63 -24.29 22.50
N LEU A 471 10.69 -25.21 22.32
CA LEU A 471 10.13 -25.56 21.01
C LEU A 471 9.63 -24.30 20.29
N GLN A 472 10.35 -23.87 19.25
CA GLN A 472 10.02 -22.68 18.46
C GLN A 472 9.20 -23.11 17.26
N LYS A 473 7.88 -22.96 17.38
CA LYS A 473 6.92 -23.27 16.32
C LYS A 473 6.25 -22.01 15.79
N LEU A 474 6.22 -21.89 14.47
CA LEU A 474 5.45 -20.88 13.76
C LEU A 474 4.17 -21.50 13.21
N GLN A 475 3.12 -20.70 13.03
CA GLN A 475 1.84 -21.12 12.48
C GLN A 475 1.65 -20.58 11.07
N LEU A 476 1.12 -21.43 10.18
CA LEU A 476 0.81 -21.04 8.82
C LEU A 476 -0.34 -20.03 8.81
N LEU A 477 -0.04 -18.83 8.32
CA LEU A 477 -0.99 -17.73 8.17
C LEU A 477 -1.66 -17.77 6.79
N ALA A 478 -0.86 -17.85 5.73
CA ALA A 478 -1.35 -17.72 4.36
C ALA A 478 -0.50 -18.48 3.35
N VAL A 479 -1.13 -18.86 2.24
CA VAL A 479 -0.47 -19.44 1.07
C VAL A 479 -0.88 -18.64 -0.16
N LEU A 480 0.09 -17.97 -0.78
CA LEU A 480 -0.10 -17.34 -2.09
C LEU A 480 0.12 -18.41 -3.15
N CYS A 481 -0.76 -18.48 -4.15
CA CYS A 481 -0.64 -19.43 -5.24
C CYS A 481 -0.62 -18.75 -6.60
N ILE A 482 0.20 -19.27 -7.51
CA ILE A 482 0.26 -18.88 -8.92
C ILE A 482 0.26 -20.12 -9.82
N LYS A 483 -0.65 -20.09 -10.81
CA LYS A 483 -0.70 -21.10 -11.87
C LYS A 483 0.11 -20.69 -13.10
N THR A 484 -0.14 -19.48 -13.61
CA THR A 484 0.54 -18.93 -14.80
C THR A 484 0.96 -17.47 -14.59
N SER A 485 -0.01 -16.58 -14.34
CA SER A 485 0.17 -15.13 -14.30
C SER A 485 -0.90 -14.43 -13.46
N HIS A 486 -1.56 -15.19 -12.58
CA HIS A 486 -2.61 -14.65 -11.71
C HIS A 486 -2.43 -15.24 -10.33
N PHE A 487 -2.08 -14.35 -9.40
CA PHE A 487 -1.96 -14.68 -7.99
C PHE A 487 -3.34 -14.76 -7.37
N ILE A 488 -3.50 -15.77 -6.51
CA ILE A 488 -4.61 -15.93 -5.58
C ILE A 488 -4.01 -16.18 -4.19
N SER A 489 -4.83 -16.13 -3.15
CA SER A 489 -4.36 -16.49 -1.80
C SER A 489 -5.36 -17.36 -1.06
N PHE A 490 -4.85 -18.17 -0.14
CA PHE A 490 -5.59 -18.87 0.87
C PHE A 490 -5.11 -18.39 2.23
N VAL A 491 -6.01 -17.91 3.07
CA VAL A 491 -5.66 -17.29 4.34
C VAL A 491 -6.40 -17.97 5.47
N LYS A 492 -5.67 -18.30 6.53
CA LYS A 492 -6.21 -18.85 7.77
C LYS A 492 -6.74 -17.69 8.61
N TYR A 493 -7.99 -17.79 9.05
CA TYR A 493 -8.67 -16.70 9.78
C TYR A 493 -9.00 -17.05 11.23
N GLY A 494 -8.62 -18.25 11.68
CA GLY A 494 -8.86 -18.71 13.04
C GLY A 494 -8.09 -19.98 13.39
N PRO A 495 -8.02 -20.34 14.68
CA PRO A 495 -7.30 -21.52 15.16
C PRO A 495 -7.87 -22.82 14.63
N SER A 496 -9.19 -22.90 14.39
CA SER A 496 -9.83 -24.12 13.88
C SER A 496 -9.19 -24.57 12.56
N LYS A 497 -9.03 -25.90 12.41
CA LYS A 497 -8.45 -26.52 11.21
C LYS A 497 -9.23 -26.19 9.94
N HIS A 498 -10.52 -25.90 10.07
CA HIS A 498 -11.43 -25.58 8.96
C HIS A 498 -11.52 -24.07 8.66
N SER A 499 -10.79 -23.22 9.40
CA SER A 499 -10.89 -21.76 9.29
C SER A 499 -10.02 -21.20 8.17
N TRP A 500 -10.41 -21.50 6.94
CA TRP A 500 -9.74 -21.07 5.71
C TRP A 500 -10.65 -20.29 4.77
N VAL A 501 -10.13 -19.22 4.18
CA VAL A 501 -10.75 -18.50 3.06
C VAL A 501 -9.83 -18.47 1.85
N PHE A 502 -10.44 -18.62 0.68
CA PHE A 502 -9.85 -18.36 -0.62
C PHE A 502 -10.16 -16.92 -1.04
N PHE A 503 -9.18 -16.22 -1.60
CA PHE A 503 -9.32 -14.88 -2.13
C PHE A 503 -8.76 -14.75 -3.55
N ASP A 504 -9.56 -14.13 -4.42
CA ASP A 504 -9.21 -13.76 -5.80
C ASP A 504 -9.66 -12.33 -6.09
N SER A 505 -8.70 -11.45 -6.40
CA SER A 505 -8.96 -10.02 -6.62
C SER A 505 -9.67 -9.72 -7.96
N MET A 506 -9.68 -10.69 -8.89
CA MET A 506 -10.22 -10.55 -10.25
C MET A 506 -11.13 -11.71 -10.65
N ALA A 507 -11.89 -12.26 -9.68
CA ALA A 507 -12.73 -13.44 -9.86
C ALA A 507 -13.87 -13.29 -10.88
N GLY A 508 -14.29 -12.06 -11.18
CA GLY A 508 -15.30 -11.76 -12.19
C GLY A 508 -15.19 -10.33 -12.73
N LYS A 509 -16.07 -9.99 -13.68
CA LYS A 509 -16.20 -8.64 -14.24
C LYS A 509 -17.66 -8.21 -14.26
N THR A 510 -17.92 -6.93 -14.02
CA THR A 510 -19.28 -6.34 -14.11
C THR A 510 -19.41 -5.48 -15.36
N GLY A 511 -20.43 -5.73 -16.19
CA GLY A 511 -20.70 -4.95 -17.42
C GLY A 511 -20.05 -5.54 -18.68
N ASN A 512 -20.60 -5.19 -19.87
CA ASN A 512 -20.10 -5.66 -21.16
C ASN A 512 -18.84 -4.89 -21.58
N GLU A 513 -17.78 -5.64 -21.88
CA GLU A 513 -16.49 -5.28 -22.50
C GLU A 513 -15.49 -4.40 -21.71
N ILE A 514 -15.90 -3.37 -20.95
CA ILE A 514 -14.99 -2.56 -20.08
C ILE A 514 -15.36 -2.74 -18.60
N GLY A 515 -15.58 -3.98 -18.20
CA GLY A 515 -16.12 -4.26 -16.87
C GLY A 515 -15.10 -4.07 -15.74
N THR A 516 -15.54 -3.49 -14.62
CA THR A 516 -14.72 -3.44 -13.39
C THR A 516 -14.59 -4.84 -12.82
N ASN A 517 -13.38 -5.20 -12.36
CA ASN A 517 -13.16 -6.49 -11.73
C ASN A 517 -13.93 -6.57 -10.41
N VAL A 518 -14.45 -7.75 -10.12
CA VAL A 518 -15.15 -8.07 -8.88
C VAL A 518 -14.31 -9.09 -8.11
N PRO A 519 -13.81 -8.73 -6.91
CA PRO A 519 -13.11 -9.69 -6.09
C PRO A 519 -14.09 -10.65 -5.41
N LEU A 520 -13.58 -11.83 -5.07
CA LEU A 520 -14.33 -12.88 -4.41
C LEU A 520 -13.52 -13.41 -3.23
N VAL A 521 -14.18 -13.51 -2.08
CA VAL A 521 -13.70 -14.29 -0.95
C VAL A 521 -14.67 -15.46 -0.73
N ARG A 522 -14.15 -16.68 -0.63
CA ARG A 522 -14.95 -17.89 -0.44
C ARG A 522 -14.40 -18.72 0.70
N SER A 523 -15.26 -19.20 1.58
CA SER A 523 -14.88 -20.16 2.62
C SER A 523 -14.44 -21.49 1.99
N CYS A 524 -13.33 -22.07 2.45
CA CYS A 524 -12.80 -23.34 1.96
C CYS A 524 -12.40 -24.26 3.12
N PRO A 525 -13.36 -24.67 3.98
CA PRO A 525 -13.09 -25.50 5.15
C PRO A 525 -12.47 -26.86 4.78
N GLN A 526 -12.77 -27.40 3.60
CA GLN A 526 -12.26 -28.67 3.12
C GLN A 526 -10.72 -28.76 3.09
N LEU A 527 -10.01 -27.62 3.04
CA LEU A 527 -8.54 -27.60 3.16
C LEU A 527 -8.08 -28.20 4.49
N GLY A 528 -8.83 -27.97 5.56
CA GLY A 528 -8.52 -28.47 6.89
C GLY A 528 -8.46 -29.99 6.97
N ASP A 529 -9.29 -30.69 6.20
CA ASP A 529 -9.33 -32.15 6.18
C ASP A 529 -8.07 -32.72 5.51
N TYR A 530 -7.63 -32.12 4.39
CA TYR A 530 -6.38 -32.51 3.72
C TYR A 530 -5.14 -32.14 4.53
N LEU A 531 -5.11 -30.96 5.15
CA LEU A 531 -4.00 -30.49 5.98
C LEU A 531 -3.85 -31.26 7.30
N SER A 532 -4.88 -31.99 7.71
CA SER A 532 -4.83 -32.88 8.88
C SER A 532 -4.26 -34.27 8.54
N MET A 533 -4.02 -34.58 7.26
CA MET A 533 -3.46 -35.86 6.83
C MET A 533 -1.94 -35.88 7.04
N SER A 534 -1.39 -37.07 7.32
CA SER A 534 0.06 -37.26 7.25
C SER A 534 0.57 -37.20 5.81
N GLU A 535 1.88 -37.01 5.61
CA GLU A 535 2.47 -36.99 4.26
C GLU A 535 2.17 -38.30 3.50
N GLU A 536 2.22 -39.45 4.18
CA GLU A 536 1.94 -40.76 3.57
C GLU A 536 0.47 -40.93 3.20
N GLN A 537 -0.44 -40.39 4.01
CA GLN A 537 -1.87 -40.40 3.72
C GLN A 537 -2.17 -39.49 2.52
N PHE A 538 -1.60 -38.29 2.50
CA PHE A 538 -1.79 -37.33 1.43
C PHE A 538 -1.25 -37.84 0.08
N GLN A 539 -0.12 -38.55 0.09
CA GLN A 539 0.42 -39.20 -1.11
C GLN A 539 -0.50 -40.24 -1.75
N ARG A 540 -1.42 -40.84 -0.97
CA ARG A 540 -2.40 -41.82 -1.47
C ARG A 540 -3.68 -41.16 -1.99
N VAL A 541 -3.83 -39.85 -1.85
CA VAL A 541 -5.01 -39.12 -2.31
C VAL A 541 -5.07 -39.13 -3.84
N ASP A 542 -6.24 -39.44 -4.38
CA ASP A 542 -6.52 -39.29 -5.79
C ASP A 542 -6.71 -37.80 -6.15
N PHE A 543 -5.64 -37.16 -6.60
CA PHE A 543 -5.64 -35.74 -6.99
C PHE A 543 -6.60 -35.41 -8.14
N SER A 544 -7.13 -36.41 -8.88
CA SER A 544 -8.13 -36.18 -9.92
C SER A 544 -9.51 -35.84 -9.35
N LYS A 545 -9.81 -36.34 -8.14
CA LYS A 545 -11.08 -36.12 -7.43
C LYS A 545 -11.04 -34.92 -6.49
N MET A 546 -9.86 -34.34 -6.26
CA MET A 546 -9.69 -33.16 -5.42
C MET A 546 -10.35 -31.94 -6.07
N ASP A 547 -11.07 -31.15 -5.27
CA ASP A 547 -11.71 -29.93 -5.78
C ASP A 547 -10.67 -28.93 -6.30
N SER A 548 -11.12 -28.05 -7.18
CA SER A 548 -10.22 -27.14 -7.90
C SER A 548 -9.48 -26.17 -6.97
N LEU A 549 -10.06 -25.77 -5.84
CA LEU A 549 -9.36 -24.89 -4.90
C LEU A 549 -8.30 -25.63 -4.10
N CYS A 550 -8.63 -26.77 -3.50
CA CYS A 550 -7.65 -27.58 -2.79
C CYS A 550 -6.50 -27.95 -3.71
N ARG A 551 -6.81 -28.34 -4.95
CA ARG A 551 -5.76 -28.65 -5.93
C ARG A 551 -4.84 -27.46 -6.16
N ARG A 552 -5.38 -26.25 -6.34
CA ARG A 552 -4.56 -25.03 -6.47
C ARG A 552 -3.74 -24.75 -5.22
N PHE A 553 -4.30 -24.96 -4.03
CA PHE A 553 -3.58 -24.74 -2.77
C PHE A 553 -2.31 -25.59 -2.67
N PHE A 554 -2.37 -26.88 -3.03
CA PHE A 554 -1.23 -27.80 -2.95
C PHE A 554 -0.32 -27.78 -4.19
N SER A 555 -0.87 -27.55 -5.40
CA SER A 555 -0.08 -27.58 -6.64
C SER A 555 0.50 -26.23 -7.03
N ASP A 556 -0.18 -25.14 -6.68
CA ASP A 556 0.13 -23.79 -7.17
C ASP A 556 0.78 -22.90 -6.10
N SER A 557 1.15 -23.44 -4.93
CA SER A 557 1.82 -22.71 -3.84
C SER A 557 3.10 -22.01 -4.29
N TYR A 558 3.13 -20.69 -4.16
CA TYR A 558 4.22 -19.79 -4.52
C TYR A 558 4.97 -19.30 -3.28
N MET A 559 4.24 -18.75 -2.32
CA MET A 559 4.76 -18.33 -1.03
C MET A 559 3.91 -18.90 0.09
N CYS A 560 4.56 -19.32 1.18
CA CYS A 560 3.92 -19.67 2.44
C CYS A 560 4.35 -18.65 3.50
N ILE A 561 3.38 -18.07 4.19
CA ILE A 561 3.61 -17.05 5.22
C ILE A 561 3.30 -17.69 6.56
N TYR A 562 4.27 -17.62 7.47
CA TYR A 562 4.17 -18.12 8.83
C TYR A 562 4.31 -16.97 9.82
N GLN A 563 3.66 -17.09 10.97
CA GLN A 563 3.75 -16.12 12.04
C GLN A 563 4.03 -16.80 13.38
N TYR A 564 4.64 -16.07 14.31
CA TYR A 564 4.74 -16.52 15.68
C TYR A 564 3.34 -16.56 16.32
N PRO A 565 2.98 -17.59 17.11
CA PRO A 565 1.68 -17.65 17.77
C PRO A 565 1.49 -16.47 18.73
N GLU A 566 0.41 -15.71 18.58
CA GLU A 566 0.10 -14.55 19.45
C GLU A 566 -0.15 -14.97 20.92
N HIS A 567 -0.31 -16.27 21.21
CA HIS A 567 -0.57 -16.80 22.55
C HIS A 567 0.67 -17.05 23.44
N GLY A 568 1.86 -16.54 23.07
CA GLY A 568 3.09 -16.70 23.85
C GLY A 568 3.64 -15.45 24.53
N ALA A 569 3.14 -14.25 24.22
CA ALA A 569 3.72 -12.97 24.67
C ALA A 569 2.89 -12.30 25.77
N GLN A 570 2.57 -13.04 26.84
CA GLN A 570 2.22 -12.48 28.14
C GLN A 570 2.83 -13.38 29.22
N ASN A 571 4.11 -13.15 29.51
CA ASN A 571 4.80 -13.38 30.78
C ASN A 571 6.31 -13.29 30.50
N GLY A 572 6.85 -12.09 30.68
CA GLY A 572 8.27 -11.76 30.66
C GLY A 572 8.46 -10.43 31.34
#